data_AF-A0A0C3NM12-F1
#
_entry.id   AF-A0A0C3NM12-F1
#
_cell.length_a   1.000
_cell.length_b   1.000
_cell.length_c   1.000
_cell.angle_alpha   90.00
_cell.angle_beta   90.00
_cell.angle_gamma   90.00
#
_symmetry.space_group_name_H-M   'P 1'
#
loop_
_entity.id
_entity.type
_entity.pdbx_description
1 polymer ?
#
loop_
_entity_poly.entity_id
_entity_poly.type
_entity_poly.pdbx_seq_one_letter_code
_entity_poly.pdbx_strand_id
1 'polypeptide(L)' 'MVGKLHRISEFFPVTIEEALRNYKVLTEEEIRPAAEFIRSCVRLDPSERLTAEEIVQHPWLSSPI' A
#
# COMPACT_ATOMS: atom_id res chain seq x y z
N MET A 1 -9.34 1.48 -19.37
CA MET A 1 -10.64 0.94 -18.93
C MET A 1 -10.73 1.10 -17.42
N VAL A 2 -11.76 1.75 -16.89
CA VAL A 2 -12.01 1.76 -15.44
C VAL A 2 -12.96 0.60 -15.16
N GLY A 3 -12.49 -0.45 -14.48
CA GLY A 3 -13.32 -1.59 -14.13
C GLY A 3 -14.49 -1.15 -13.22
N LYS A 4 -15.71 -1.58 -13.53
CA LYS A 4 -16.90 -1.28 -12.72
C LYS A 4 -17.16 -2.45 -11.78
N LEU A 5 -17.09 -2.19 -10.48
CA LEU A 5 -17.40 -3.18 -9.45
C LEU A 5 -18.93 -3.41 -9.43
N HIS A 6 -19.39 -4.60 -9.85
CA HIS A 6 -20.81 -4.88 -10.07
C HIS A 6 -21.73 -4.73 -8.85
N ARG A 7 -21.17 -4.80 -7.63
CA ARG A 7 -21.92 -4.75 -6.36
C ARG A 7 -21.59 -3.53 -5.49
N ILE A 8 -20.83 -2.59 -6.03
CA ILE A 8 -20.49 -1.35 -5.32
C ILE A 8 -21.15 -0.21 -6.08
N SER A 9 -22.26 0.29 -5.53
CA SER A 9 -23.03 1.41 -6.10
C SER A 9 -22.33 2.75 -5.92
N GLU A 10 -21.56 2.89 -4.85
CA GLU A 10 -20.78 4.08 -4.52
C GLU A 10 -19.34 3.67 -4.20
N PHE A 11 -18.41 4.15 -5.03
CA PHE A 11 -16.98 3.91 -4.84
C PHE A 11 -16.32 5.23 -4.49
N PHE A 12 -15.74 5.29 -3.30
CA PHE A 12 -14.97 6.43 -2.82
C PHE A 12 -13.49 6.05 -2.83
N PRO A 13 -12.75 6.35 -3.92
CA PRO A 13 -11.33 6.06 -3.97
C PRO A 13 -10.62 6.90 -2.91
N VAL A 14 -9.82 6.23 -2.09
CA VAL A 14 -8.87 6.86 -1.18
C VAL A 14 -7.48 6.30 -1.46
N THR A 15 -6.48 7.10 -1.15
CA THR A 15 -5.09 6.67 -1.18
C THR A 15 -4.82 5.65 -0.07
N ILE A 16 -3.75 4.86 -0.19
CA ILE A 16 -3.35 3.92 0.87
C ILE A 16 -3.00 4.69 2.15
N GLU A 17 -2.41 5.88 2.03
CA GLU A 17 -2.08 6.76 3.15
C GLU A 17 -3.33 7.20 3.92
N GLU A 18 -4.37 7.66 3.22
CA GLU A 18 -5.65 8.01 3.82
C GLU A 18 -6.31 6.81 4.50
N ALA A 19 -6.23 5.63 3.89
CA ALA A 19 -6.72 4.40 4.51
C ALA A 19 -5.96 4.06 5.79
N LEU A 20 -4.62 4.17 5.79
CA LEU A 20 -3.77 3.87 6.94
C LEU A 20 -4.03 4.81 8.13
N ARG A 21 -4.28 6.11 7.88
CA ARG A 21 -4.62 7.09 8.93
C ARG A 21 -5.82 6.68 9.78
N ASN A 22 -6.79 5.98 9.21
CA ASN A 22 -8.01 5.58 9.92
C ASN A 22 -7.74 4.60 11.06
N TYR A 23 -6.66 3.82 10.98
CA TYR A 23 -6.33 2.80 11.97
C TYR A 23 -5.58 3.36 13.18
N LYS A 24 -4.94 4.53 13.05
CA LYS A 24 -4.20 5.20 14.15
C LYS A 24 -3.15 4.32 14.82
N VAL A 25 -2.56 3.39 14.08
CA VAL A 25 -1.49 2.48 14.53
C VAL A 25 -0.10 2.90 14.04
N LEU A 26 -0.04 3.79 13.05
CA LEU A 26 1.18 4.38 12.51
C LEU A 26 1.19 5.88 12.79
N THR A 27 2.37 6.45 13.03
CA THR A 27 2.60 7.89 13.04
C THR A 27 2.53 8.47 11.63
N GLU A 28 2.36 9.79 11.50
CA GLU A 28 2.35 10.45 10.18
C GLU A 28 3.66 10.25 9.40
N GLU A 29 4.78 10.07 10.09
CA GLU A 29 6.09 9.82 9.47
C GLU A 29 6.21 8.39 8.91
N GLU A 30 5.51 7.42 9.52
CA GLU A 30 5.50 6.01 9.10
C GLU A 30 4.49 5.72 7.98
N ILE A 31 3.45 6.55 7.83
CA ILE A 31 2.35 6.30 6.89
C ILE A 31 2.85 6.21 5.44
N ARG A 32 3.68 7.16 4.98
CA ARG A 32 4.17 7.14 3.59
C ARG A 32 5.08 5.93 3.31
N PRO A 33 6.11 5.63 4.13
CA PRO A 33 6.92 4.42 3.96
C PRO A 33 6.11 3.11 3.98
N ALA A 34 5.11 3.00 4.85
CA ALA A 34 4.22 1.84 4.90
C ALA A 34 3.37 1.73 3.62
N ALA A 35 2.84 2.85 3.12
CA ALA A 35 2.08 2.87 1.89
C ALA A 35 2.94 2.49 0.66
N GLU A 36 4.18 2.95 0.59
CA GLU A 36 5.15 2.55 -0.45
C GLU A 36 5.48 1.06 -0.40
N PHE A 37 5.65 0.50 0.81
CA PHE A 37 5.84 -0.93 1.01
C PHE A 37 4.63 -1.72 0.46
N ILE A 38 3.41 -1.37 0.88
CA ILE A 38 2.18 -2.04 0.43
C ILE A 38 2.05 -1.97 -1.10
N ARG A 39 2.28 -0.79 -1.71
CA ARG A 39 2.25 -0.64 -3.18
C ARG A 39 3.21 -1.58 -3.90
N SER A 40 4.40 -1.77 -3.33
CA SER A 40 5.40 -2.68 -3.90
C SER A 40 4.94 -4.15 -3.87
N CYS A 41 4.12 -4.53 -2.89
CA CYS A 41 3.50 -5.86 -2.79
C CYS A 41 2.30 -6.05 -3.73
N VAL A 42 1.53 -5.00 -4.01
CA VAL A 42 0.23 -5.11 -4.70
C VAL A 42 0.19 -4.49 -6.10
N ARG A 43 1.35 -4.40 -6.79
CA ARG A 43 1.37 -3.96 -8.19
C ARG A 43 0.47 -4.84 -9.07
N LEU A 44 -0.31 -4.18 -9.93
CA LEU A 44 -1.28 -4.81 -10.83
C LEU A 44 -0.57 -5.64 -11.89
N ASP A 45 0.52 -5.11 -12.46
CA ASP A 45 1.41 -5.88 -13.31
C ASP A 45 2.30 -6.77 -12.42
N PRO A 46 2.23 -8.11 -12.56
CA PRO A 46 3.07 -9.01 -11.79
C PRO A 46 4.57 -8.84 -12.06
N SER A 47 4.95 -8.39 -13.26
CA SER A 47 6.36 -8.17 -13.62
C SER A 47 6.97 -6.96 -12.93
N GLU A 48 6.13 -6.04 -12.46
CA GLU A 48 6.58 -4.88 -11.67
C GLU A 48 6.59 -5.18 -10.16
N ARG A 49 5.96 -6.27 -9.71
CA ARG A 49 5.88 -6.61 -8.27
C ARG A 49 7.23 -7.08 -7.76
N LEU A 50 7.65 -6.56 -6.61
CA LEU A 50 8.88 -7.01 -5.97
C LEU A 50 8.79 -8.49 -5.55
N THR A 51 9.90 -9.22 -5.63
CA THR A 51 10.00 -10.57 -5.08
C THR A 51 10.03 -10.55 -3.54
N ALA A 52 9.90 -11.72 -2.93
CA ALA A 52 10.02 -11.86 -1.47
C ALA A 52 11.42 -11.48 -0.97
N GLU A 53 12.46 -11.79 -1.75
CA GLU A 53 13.85 -11.43 -1.44
C GLU A 53 14.07 -9.92 -1.54
N GLU A 54 13.45 -9.25 -2.51
CA GLU A 54 13.55 -7.79 -2.68
C GLU A 54 12.75 -7.04 -1.61
N ILE A 55 11.54 -7.50 -1.30
CA ILE A 55 10.65 -6.80 -0.36
C ILE A 55 11.19 -6.83 1.08
N VAL A 56 11.96 -7.87 1.47
CA VAL A 56 12.58 -7.94 2.81
C VAL A 56 13.65 -6.86 3.00
N GLN A 57 14.21 -6.33 1.92
CA GLN A 57 15.19 -5.24 1.93
C GLN A 57 14.52 -3.85 1.86
N HIS A 58 13.19 -3.78 1.86
CA HIS A 58 12.48 -2.51 1.75
C HIS A 58 12.76 -1.63 2.98
N PRO A 59 12.98 -0.30 2.82
CA PRO A 59 13.36 0.60 3.92
C PRO A 59 12.40 0.56 5.11
N TRP A 60 11.10 0.40 4.84
CA TRP A 60 10.09 0.32 5.90
C TRP A 60 10.28 -0.87 6.86
N LEU A 61 10.78 -2.03 6.38
CA LEU A 61 11.10 -3.19 7.23
C LEU A 61 12.48 -3.08 7.89
N SER A 62 13.34 -2.22 7.34
CA SER A 62 14.72 -2.03 7.81
C SER A 62 14.85 -0.92 8.86
N SER A 63 13.81 -0.10 9.05
CA SER A 63 13.78 0.89 10.12
C SER A 63 13.65 0.22 11.48
N PRO A 64 14.48 0.58 12.48
CA PRO A 64 14.27 0.13 13.85
C PRO A 64 12.94 0.69 14.36
N ILE A 65 12.11 -0.20 14.91
CA ILE A 65 10.86 0.12 15.65
C ILE A 65 11.23 0.63 17.05
#